data_AF-A0A2V5P9X5-F1
#
_entry.id   AF-A0A2V5P9X5-F1
#
_cell.length_a   1.000
_cell.length_b   1.000
_cell.length_c   1.000
_cell.angle_alpha   90.00
_cell.angle_beta   90.00
_cell.angle_gamma   90.00
#
_symmetry.space_group_name_H-M   'P 1'
#
loop_
_entity.id
_entity.type
_entity.pdbx_description
1 polymer ?
#
loop_
_entity_poly.entity_id
_entity_poly.type
_entity_poly.pdbx_seq_one_letter_code
_entity_poly.pdbx_strand_id
1 'polypeptide(L)'
;MLQEIRLVKNLRLEGKLVALLIFAFAVDAIATATYDYKPGEFLVIEGGKSPDKKFSIVSGENKAGGFRVCLMDAQTKKVIGPLEEVATELDSAPDAYRAHWSPDSKHVGITSRADRHWAVNAIYRIENRRAYRV
;
A
#
# COMPACT_ATOMS: atom_id res chain seq x y z
N MET A 1 -48.18 -37.65 9.21
CA MET A 1 -47.96 -36.89 7.95
C MET A 1 -47.60 -35.41 8.16
N LEU A 2 -48.26 -34.63 9.03
CA LEU A 2 -47.92 -33.20 9.21
C LEU A 2 -46.62 -32.91 10.00
N GLN A 3 -46.22 -33.77 10.95
CA GLN A 3 -45.00 -33.57 11.76
C GLN A 3 -43.70 -33.76 10.97
N GLU A 4 -43.64 -34.76 10.07
CA GLU A 4 -42.44 -35.04 9.28
C GLU A 4 -42.14 -33.94 8.25
N ILE A 5 -43.17 -33.35 7.65
CA ILE A 5 -43.03 -32.24 6.71
C ILE A 5 -42.44 -30.99 7.38
N ARG A 6 -42.76 -30.76 8.67
CA ARG A 6 -42.23 -29.63 9.45
C ARG A 6 -40.76 -29.86 9.84
N LEU A 7 -40.40 -31.09 10.21
CA LEU A 7 -39.03 -31.49 10.55
C LEU A 7 -38.07 -31.37 9.34
N VAL A 8 -38.48 -31.87 8.17
CA VAL A 8 -37.68 -31.84 6.93
C VAL A 8 -37.49 -30.41 6.41
N LYS A 9 -38.48 -29.52 6.57
CA LYS A 9 -38.36 -28.10 6.20
C LYS A 9 -37.37 -27.35 7.09
N ASN A 10 -37.38 -27.57 8.40
CA ASN A 10 -36.44 -26.94 9.33
C ASN A 10 -35.01 -27.42 9.09
N LEU A 11 -34.78 -28.73 8.90
CA LEU A 11 -33.46 -29.27 8.61
C LEU A 11 -32.87 -28.72 7.29
N ARG A 12 -33.72 -28.50 6.28
CA ARG A 12 -33.33 -27.95 4.97
C ARG A 12 -33.15 -26.43 4.98
N LEU A 13 -33.80 -25.72 5.90
CA LEU A 13 -33.62 -24.28 6.13
C LEU A 13 -32.34 -24.02 6.93
N GLU A 14 -32.09 -24.82 7.97
CA GLU A 14 -30.87 -24.77 8.77
C GLU A 14 -29.62 -25.16 7.96
N GLY A 15 -29.71 -26.19 7.10
CA GLY A 15 -28.61 -26.52 6.19
C GLY A 15 -28.27 -25.40 5.19
N LYS A 16 -29.27 -24.63 4.74
CA LYS A 16 -29.05 -23.46 3.87
C LYS A 16 -28.46 -22.27 4.64
N LEU A 17 -28.90 -22.04 5.87
CA LEU A 17 -28.37 -21.01 6.76
C LEU A 17 -26.91 -21.29 7.14
N VAL A 18 -26.59 -22.54 7.49
CA VAL A 18 -25.23 -22.98 7.78
C VAL A 18 -24.33 -22.85 6.55
N ALA A 19 -24.80 -23.26 5.36
CA ALA A 19 -24.05 -23.09 4.12
C ALA A 19 -23.78 -21.61 3.78
N LEU A 20 -24.74 -20.71 4.05
CA LEU A 20 -24.59 -19.26 3.85
C LEU A 20 -23.60 -18.64 4.86
N LEU A 21 -23.65 -19.08 6.13
CA LEU A 21 -22.71 -18.65 7.16
C LEU A 21 -21.28 -19.10 6.84
N ILE A 22 -21.07 -20.34 6.39
CA ILE A 22 -19.74 -20.84 5.99
C ILE A 22 -19.20 -20.06 4.78
N PHE A 23 -20.05 -19.68 3.83
CA PHE A 23 -19.64 -18.85 2.68
C PHE A 23 -19.28 -17.41 3.09
N ALA A 24 -19.94 -16.86 4.11
CA ALA A 24 -19.66 -15.51 4.62
C ALA A 24 -18.30 -15.39 5.34
N PHE A 25 -17.77 -16.49 5.89
CA PHE A 25 -16.46 -16.50 6.56
C PHE A 25 -15.26 -16.73 5.62
N ALA A 26 -15.49 -17.05 4.34
CA ALA A 26 -14.42 -17.37 3.40
C ALA A 26 -13.89 -16.15 2.62
N VAL A 27 -14.41 -14.94 2.87
CA VAL A 27 -13.82 -13.72 2.32
C VAL A 27 -12.75 -13.24 3.29
N ASP A 28 -11.58 -13.87 3.21
CA ASP A 28 -10.35 -13.16 3.54
C ASP A 28 -10.31 -11.97 2.60
N ALA A 29 -10.73 -10.80 3.08
CA ALA A 29 -10.62 -9.56 2.35
C ALA A 29 -9.13 -9.33 2.10
N ILE A 30 -8.66 -9.68 0.91
CA ILE A 30 -7.32 -9.38 0.41
C ILE A 30 -7.28 -7.85 0.23
N ALA A 31 -7.18 -7.11 1.33
CA ALA A 31 -7.10 -5.65 1.34
C ALA A 31 -5.65 -5.22 1.11
N THR A 32 -5.02 -5.75 0.07
CA THR A 32 -3.73 -5.29 -0.45
C THR A 32 -3.99 -4.37 -1.62
N ALA A 33 -3.45 -3.16 -1.58
CA ALA A 33 -3.57 -2.17 -2.64
C ALA A 33 -2.44 -2.42 -3.64
N THR A 34 -2.79 -2.94 -4.82
CA THR A 34 -1.84 -3.29 -5.86
C THR A 34 -2.00 -2.41 -7.09
N TYR A 35 -0.88 -2.15 -7.76
CA TYR A 35 -0.82 -1.48 -9.05
C TYR A 35 0.17 -2.20 -9.96
N ASP A 36 -0.22 -2.38 -11.23
CA ASP A 36 0.60 -3.05 -12.25
C ASP A 36 1.44 -2.01 -12.99
N TYR A 37 2.71 -1.87 -12.59
CA TYR A 37 3.63 -0.89 -13.16
C TYR A 37 4.18 -1.37 -14.50
N LYS A 38 4.33 -0.44 -15.44
CA LYS A 38 5.18 -0.70 -16.62
C LYS A 38 6.65 -0.75 -16.18
N PRO A 39 7.52 -1.52 -16.86
CA PRO A 39 8.94 -1.54 -16.55
C PRO A 39 9.57 -0.14 -16.62
N GLY A 40 10.13 0.33 -15.50
CA GLY A 40 10.71 1.67 -15.37
C GLY A 40 9.70 2.78 -15.05
N GLU A 41 8.43 2.45 -14.78
CA GLU A 41 7.40 3.41 -14.37
C GLU A 41 7.51 3.74 -12.88
N PHE A 42 7.42 5.02 -12.58
CA PHE A 42 7.36 5.55 -11.23
C PHE A 42 6.24 6.58 -11.14
N LEU A 43 5.36 6.42 -10.16
CA LEU A 43 4.23 7.31 -9.90
C LEU A 43 4.44 8.04 -8.57
N VAL A 44 4.00 9.28 -8.51
CA VAL A 44 4.08 10.08 -7.28
C VAL A 44 3.06 9.54 -6.29
N ILE A 45 3.51 9.21 -5.07
CA ILE A 45 2.64 8.73 -4.00
C ILE A 45 1.80 9.87 -3.41
N GLU A 46 0.81 9.53 -2.58
CA GLU A 46 -0.01 10.55 -1.92
C GLU A 46 0.86 11.48 -1.05
N GLY A 47 0.69 12.80 -1.20
CA GLY A 47 1.53 13.80 -0.51
C GLY A 47 2.99 13.82 -0.97
N GLY A 48 3.36 13.09 -2.02
CA GLY A 48 4.75 12.83 -2.41
C GLY A 48 5.56 14.06 -2.80
N LYS A 49 4.94 15.18 -3.20
CA LYS A 49 5.66 16.38 -3.64
C LYS A 49 6.12 17.21 -2.44
N SER A 50 7.42 17.50 -2.39
CA SER A 50 7.98 18.45 -1.41
C SER A 50 7.39 19.85 -1.55
N PRO A 51 7.27 20.63 -0.46
CA PRO A 51 6.76 22.01 -0.48
C PRO A 51 7.49 22.93 -1.45
N ASP A 52 8.82 22.82 -1.53
CA ASP A 52 9.65 23.60 -2.46
C ASP A 52 9.64 23.05 -3.90
N LYS A 53 8.94 21.94 -4.13
CA LYS A 53 8.74 21.26 -5.41
C LYS A 53 10.03 20.76 -6.07
N LYS A 54 11.14 20.64 -5.35
CA LYS A 54 12.40 20.11 -5.90
C LYS A 54 12.46 18.60 -5.88
N PHE A 55 11.78 17.99 -4.91
CA PHE A 55 11.76 16.54 -4.74
C PHE A 55 10.35 15.98 -4.80
N SER A 56 10.25 14.71 -5.18
CA SER A 56 9.03 13.92 -5.05
C SER A 56 9.38 12.54 -4.50
N ILE A 57 8.45 11.97 -3.73
CA ILE A 57 8.47 10.56 -3.38
C ILE A 57 7.62 9.82 -4.39
N VAL A 58 8.18 8.75 -4.93
CA VAL A 58 7.56 7.94 -5.97
C VAL A 58 7.60 6.47 -5.59
N SER A 59 6.60 5.71 -6.03
CA SER A 59 6.59 4.25 -5.99
C SER A 59 6.61 3.71 -7.42
N GLY A 60 7.22 2.56 -7.62
CA GLY A 60 7.19 1.90 -8.92
C GLY A 60 8.27 0.86 -9.13
N GLU A 61 8.36 0.38 -10.36
CA GLU A 61 9.27 -0.69 -10.74
C GLU A 61 10.40 -0.20 -11.62
N ASN A 62 11.61 -0.64 -11.32
CA ASN A 62 12.75 -0.38 -12.19
C ASN A 62 12.70 -1.27 -13.46
N LYS A 63 13.53 -0.98 -14.46
CA LYS A 63 13.54 -1.74 -15.74
C LYS A 63 13.93 -3.21 -15.63
N ALA A 64 14.70 -3.58 -14.60
CA ALA A 64 15.10 -4.96 -14.33
C ALA A 64 14.04 -5.74 -13.52
N GLY A 65 12.91 -5.11 -13.21
CA GLY A 65 11.92 -5.63 -12.27
C GLY A 65 12.28 -5.30 -10.83
N GLY A 66 11.25 -5.22 -9.99
CA GLY A 66 11.40 -4.96 -8.56
C GLY A 66 10.82 -3.61 -8.17
N PHE A 67 9.76 -3.69 -7.39
CA PHE A 67 9.03 -2.56 -6.81
C PHE A 67 9.84 -1.89 -5.71
N ARG A 68 9.84 -0.56 -5.69
CA ARG A 68 10.50 0.28 -4.67
C ARG A 68 9.77 1.60 -4.46
N VAL A 69 9.93 2.17 -3.27
CA VAL A 69 9.64 3.58 -2.99
C VAL A 69 10.96 4.36 -3.02
N CYS A 70 10.99 5.49 -3.73
CA CYS A 70 12.21 6.22 -4.05
C CYS A 70 12.06 7.73 -3.85
N LEU A 71 13.20 8.38 -3.57
CA LEU A 71 13.36 9.81 -3.77
C LEU A 71 13.61 10.10 -5.26
N MET A 72 12.89 11.08 -5.81
CA MET A 72 13.02 11.53 -7.19
C MET A 72 13.30 13.03 -7.24
N ASP A 73 14.13 13.44 -8.19
CA ASP A 73 14.21 14.85 -8.59
C ASP A 73 12.95 15.23 -9.37
N ALA A 74 12.18 16.19 -8.84
CA ALA A 74 10.87 16.52 -9.39
C ALA A 74 10.93 17.26 -10.73
N GLN A 75 12.05 17.94 -11.02
CA GLN A 75 12.23 18.74 -12.24
C GLN A 75 12.65 17.84 -13.41
N THR A 76 13.68 17.03 -13.19
CA THR A 76 14.28 16.15 -14.20
C THR A 76 13.60 14.79 -14.30
N LYS A 77 12.72 14.46 -13.34
CA LYS A 77 12.08 13.14 -13.19
C LYS A 77 13.08 11.98 -13.02
N LYS A 78 14.32 12.29 -12.65
CA LYS A 78 15.35 11.30 -12.40
C LYS A 78 15.18 10.71 -11.00
N VAL A 79 15.06 9.39 -10.89
CA VAL A 79 15.13 8.68 -9.62
C VAL A 79 16.53 8.88 -9.03
N ILE A 80 16.57 9.35 -7.78
CA ILE A 80 17.81 9.62 -7.04
C ILE A 80 18.27 8.36 -6.30
N GLY A 81 17.34 7.70 -5.60
CA GLY A 81 17.64 6.49 -4.84
C GLY A 81 16.44 5.97 -4.05
N PRO A 82 16.49 4.69 -3.65
CA PRO A 82 15.44 4.05 -2.86
C PRO A 82 15.39 4.58 -1.42
N LEU A 83 14.20 4.49 -0.82
CA LEU A 83 13.95 4.70 0.60
C LEU A 83 13.82 3.34 1.28
N GLU A 84 14.96 2.74 1.63
CA GLU A 84 15.08 1.31 1.97
C GLU A 84 14.32 0.85 3.24
N GLU A 85 13.81 1.77 4.06
CA GLU A 85 13.09 1.45 5.31
C GLU A 85 11.56 1.52 5.13
N VAL A 86 11.10 1.92 3.96
CA VAL A 86 9.67 1.91 3.64
C VAL A 86 9.24 0.47 3.39
N ALA A 87 8.19 0.02 4.07
CA ALA A 87 7.67 -1.33 3.89
C ALA A 87 7.00 -1.48 2.52
N THR A 88 7.32 -2.54 1.80
CA THR A 88 6.88 -2.75 0.40
C THR A 88 6.31 -4.14 0.14
N GLU A 89 6.21 -4.97 1.17
CA GLU A 89 5.86 -6.38 1.09
C GLU A 89 4.36 -6.59 0.86
N LEU A 90 3.53 -5.66 1.33
CA LEU A 90 2.07 -5.80 1.34
C LEU A 90 1.39 -5.12 0.15
N ASP A 91 1.89 -3.94 -0.24
CA ASP A 91 1.24 -3.02 -1.16
C ASP A 91 2.21 -2.61 -2.27
N SER A 92 1.66 -2.27 -3.45
CA SER A 92 2.43 -1.66 -4.53
C SER A 92 1.75 -0.41 -5.12
N ALA A 93 0.46 -0.21 -4.83
CA ALA A 93 -0.26 0.95 -5.34
C ALA A 93 0.28 2.27 -4.75
N PRO A 94 0.36 3.35 -5.55
CA PRO A 94 0.93 4.63 -5.10
C PRO A 94 0.12 5.30 -3.99
N ASP A 95 -1.18 5.02 -3.89
CA ASP A 95 -2.09 5.52 -2.86
C ASP A 95 -2.02 4.71 -1.54
N ALA A 96 -1.32 3.58 -1.52
CA ALA A 96 -1.02 2.84 -0.29
C ALA A 96 0.07 3.52 0.56
N TYR A 97 0.79 4.48 -0.02
CA TYR A 97 1.89 5.19 0.61
C TYR A 97 1.55 6.66 0.81
N ARG A 98 1.88 7.19 1.98
CA ARG A 98 1.64 8.60 2.30
C ARG A 98 2.92 9.28 2.73
N ALA A 99 3.30 10.34 2.01
CA ALA A 99 4.41 11.21 2.37
C ALA A 99 3.94 12.43 3.17
N HIS A 100 4.73 12.76 4.18
CA HIS A 100 4.54 13.90 5.06
C HIS A 100 5.83 14.71 5.09
N TRP A 101 5.87 15.77 4.28
CA TRP A 101 7.02 16.66 4.20
C TRP A 101 7.03 17.69 5.32
N SER A 102 8.21 17.97 5.87
CA SER A 102 8.41 19.16 6.70
C SER A 102 8.24 20.43 5.85
N PRO A 103 7.79 21.56 6.44
CA PRO A 103 7.60 22.81 5.71
C PRO A 103 8.85 23.32 5.00
N ASP A 104 10.03 23.05 5.55
CA ASP A 104 11.32 23.43 4.98
C ASP A 104 11.83 22.49 3.87
N SER A 105 11.05 21.45 3.52
CA SER A 105 11.39 20.41 2.54
C SER A 105 12.66 19.60 2.88
N LYS A 106 13.17 19.68 4.11
CA LYS A 106 14.39 18.97 4.53
C LYS A 106 14.12 17.62 5.17
N HIS A 107 12.89 17.32 5.54
CA HIS A 107 12.52 16.03 6.11
C HIS A 107 11.25 15.51 5.46
N VAL A 108 11.14 14.20 5.39
CA VAL A 108 9.94 13.51 4.92
C VAL A 108 9.73 12.25 5.74
N GLY A 109 8.52 12.10 6.28
CA GLY A 109 8.03 10.85 6.84
C GLY A 109 7.21 10.11 5.80
N ILE A 110 7.41 8.79 5.69
CA ILE A 110 6.62 7.92 4.82
C ILE A 110 5.86 6.92 5.68
N THR A 111 4.54 6.99 5.64
CA THR A 111 3.67 5.97 6.23
C THR A 111 3.42 4.86 5.21
N SER A 112 3.61 3.62 5.63
CA SER A 112 3.39 2.40 4.83
C SER A 112 2.91 1.26 5.73
N ARG A 113 2.25 0.25 5.17
CA ARG A 113 1.83 -0.95 5.90
C ARG A 113 2.93 -2.00 5.85
N ALA A 114 3.42 -2.39 7.02
CA ALA A 114 4.35 -3.52 7.13
C ALA A 114 3.60 -4.86 7.30
N ASP A 115 2.35 -4.80 7.76
CA ASP A 115 1.42 -5.92 7.86
C ASP A 115 -0.03 -5.42 7.66
N ARG A 116 -0.98 -6.34 7.48
CA ARG A 116 -2.42 -6.05 7.37
C ARG A 116 -2.98 -5.25 8.55
N HIS A 117 -2.35 -5.33 9.73
CA HIS A 117 -2.83 -4.69 10.95
C HIS A 117 -1.90 -3.58 11.49
N TRP A 118 -0.76 -3.33 10.84
CA TRP A 118 0.26 -2.43 11.38
C TRP A 118 0.90 -1.55 10.29
N ALA A 119 0.94 -0.24 10.57
CA ALA A 119 1.64 0.75 9.76
C ALA A 119 2.94 1.20 10.43
N VAL A 120 3.96 1.41 9.62
CA VAL A 120 5.26 1.95 10.02
C VAL A 120 5.48 3.32 9.42
N ASN A 121 6.32 4.11 10.07
CA ASN A 121 6.77 5.40 9.58
C ASN A 121 8.28 5.40 9.44
N ALA A 122 8.77 5.56 8.21
CA ALA A 122 10.18 5.80 7.95
C ALA A 122 10.42 7.30 7.78
N ILE A 123 11.36 7.86 8.54
CA ILE A 123 11.68 9.30 8.50
C ILE A 123 13.05 9.49 7.87
N TYR A 124 13.11 10.41 6.91
CA TYR A 124 14.33 10.76 6.21
C TYR A 124 14.61 12.24 6.30
N ARG A 125 15.89 12.57 6.41
CA ARG A 125 16.44 13.89 6.17
C ARG A 125 16.97 13.95 4.73
N ILE A 126 16.62 15.00 4.01
CA ILE A 126 17.06 15.26 2.65
C ILE A 126 18.21 16.26 2.68
N GLU A 127 19.39 15.80 2.25
CA GLU A 127 20.60 16.62 2.20
C GLU A 127 21.41 16.21 0.97
N ASN A 128 22.08 17.18 0.33
CA ASN A 128 22.94 16.92 -0.84
C ASN A 128 22.26 16.08 -1.93
N ARG A 129 20.94 16.27 -2.09
CA ARG A 129 20.07 15.52 -3.01
C ARG A 129 20.07 14.02 -2.73
N ARG A 130 20.12 13.61 -1.45
CA ARG A 130 20.02 12.22 -0.98
C ARG A 130 19.13 12.15 0.25
N ALA A 131 18.51 10.99 0.46
CA ALA A 131 17.77 10.69 1.67
C ALA A 131 18.68 9.98 2.67
N TYR A 132 18.68 10.44 3.91
CA TYR A 132 19.38 9.84 5.03
C TYR A 132 18.35 9.49 6.10
N ARG A 133 18.34 8.25 6.55
CA ARG A 133 17.48 7.84 7.67
C ARG A 133 17.82 8.66 8.91
N VAL A 134 16.78 9.05 9.66
CA VAL A 134 16.88 9.69 10.97
C VAL A 134 16.68 8.67 12.08
#